data_AF-A0A8C6UYU5-F1
#
_entry.id   AF-A0A8C6UYU5-F1
#
_cell.length_a   1.000
_cell.length_b   1.000
_cell.length_c   1.000
_cell.angle_alpha   90.00
_cell.angle_beta   90.00
_cell.angle_gamma   90.00
#
_symmetry.space_group_name_H-M   'P 1'
#
loop_
_entity.id
_entity.type
_entity.pdbx_description
1 polymer ?
#
loop_
_entity_poly.entity_id
_entity_poly.type
_entity_poly.pdbx_seq_one_letter_code
_entity_poly.pdbx_strand_id
1 'polypeptide(L)'
;MGPWTQFLVLLSMSFFEQFHFEATEEKLSTLDASFCQGGLEVVYPELDVNECLIVPKSFREKISTVWKAPDIFFSAAHKKRLYVLVMVDPDAKSRANPAFAHWQHWLVADVQGASLRKGQIKGTTLTGKCLSSYTHFYCFFFFSAGDCFF
;
A
#
# COMPACT_ATOMS: atom_id res chain seq x y z
N MET A 1 47.64 63.90 7.91
CA MET A 1 47.10 64.41 6.64
C MET A 1 46.87 63.22 5.73
N GLY A 2 45.63 62.97 5.34
CA GLY A 2 45.31 62.16 4.17
C GLY A 2 44.77 60.74 4.41
N PRO A 3 43.98 60.21 3.46
CA PRO A 3 42.67 59.60 3.69
C PRO A 3 42.52 58.19 3.07
N TRP A 4 41.29 57.66 3.12
CA TRP A 4 40.74 56.55 2.32
C TRP A 4 41.01 55.12 2.81
N THR A 5 39.94 54.43 3.23
CA THR A 5 39.42 53.31 2.44
C THR A 5 37.99 52.96 2.85
N GLN A 6 37.26 52.62 1.81
CA GLN A 6 35.84 52.28 1.70
C GLN A 6 35.49 50.90 2.30
N PHE A 7 34.20 50.77 2.65
CA PHE A 7 33.32 49.59 2.60
C PHE A 7 33.80 48.26 3.21
N LEU A 8 32.95 47.64 4.05
CA LEU A 8 32.21 46.41 3.67
C LEU A 8 31.22 46.05 4.78
N VAL A 9 29.94 46.17 4.44
CA VAL A 9 28.82 45.55 5.16
C VAL A 9 28.90 44.06 4.89
N LEU A 10 29.25 43.25 5.89
CA LEU A 10 29.05 41.80 5.83
C LEU A 10 27.86 41.44 6.73
N LEU A 11 26.67 41.57 6.13
CA LEU A 11 25.45 40.97 6.63
C LEU A 11 25.56 39.45 6.36
N SER A 12 26.14 38.71 7.30
CA SER A 12 26.12 37.24 7.26
C SER A 12 24.73 36.75 7.68
N MET A 13 23.75 36.88 6.80
CA MET A 13 22.56 36.03 6.86
C MET A 13 23.00 34.66 6.38
N SER A 14 23.34 33.80 7.35
CA SER A 14 23.45 32.37 7.12
C SER A 14 22.14 31.93 6.47
N PHE A 15 22.18 31.70 5.15
CA PHE A 15 21.15 30.97 4.43
C PHE A 15 21.16 29.56 5.01
N PHE A 16 20.36 29.36 6.05
CA PHE A 16 19.84 28.04 6.37
C PHE A 16 18.98 27.69 5.15
N GLU A 17 19.55 26.98 4.17
CA GLU A 17 18.75 26.25 3.20
C GLU A 17 17.95 25.26 4.00
N GLN A 18 16.75 25.71 4.36
CA GLN A 18 15.68 24.91 4.87
C GLN A 18 15.32 23.96 3.72
N PHE A 19 16.03 22.84 3.63
CA PHE A 19 15.67 21.70 2.81
C PHE A 19 14.35 21.17 3.38
N HIS A 20 13.26 21.82 3.02
CA HIS A 20 11.93 21.26 3.17
C HIS A 20 11.89 20.07 2.22
N PHE A 21 12.10 18.87 2.78
CA PHE A 21 11.72 17.63 2.14
C PHE A 21 10.20 17.65 2.03
N GLU A 22 9.69 18.25 0.96
CA GLU A 22 8.29 18.18 0.60
C GLU A 22 8.04 16.75 0.10
N ALA A 23 7.57 15.91 1.01
CA ALA A 23 7.10 14.58 0.68
C ALA A 23 5.93 14.75 -0.28
N THR A 24 6.18 14.59 -1.57
CA THR A 24 5.12 14.54 -2.57
C THR A 24 4.27 13.31 -2.28
N GLU A 25 3.06 13.56 -1.77
CA GLU A 25 2.01 12.57 -1.69
C GLU A 25 1.74 12.08 -3.12
N GLU A 26 2.18 10.86 -3.44
CA GLU A 26 1.98 10.27 -4.74
C GLU A 26 0.49 9.99 -4.90
N LYS A 27 -0.18 10.78 -5.76
CA LYS A 27 -1.63 10.65 -5.98
C LYS A 27 -1.92 9.46 -6.90
N LEU A 28 -2.94 8.68 -6.55
CA LEU A 28 -3.40 7.56 -7.34
C LEU A 28 -3.85 8.02 -8.74
N SER A 29 -3.44 7.30 -9.79
CA SER A 29 -3.88 7.60 -11.16
C SER A 29 -5.38 7.32 -11.32
N THR A 30 -6.03 7.94 -12.31
CA THR A 30 -7.45 7.67 -12.61
C THR A 30 -7.69 6.21 -13.00
N LEU A 31 -6.72 5.59 -13.66
CA LEU A 31 -6.78 4.18 -14.04
C LEU A 31 -6.68 3.28 -12.80
N ASP A 32 -5.72 3.52 -11.92
CA ASP A 32 -5.56 2.75 -10.67
C ASP A 32 -6.81 2.91 -9.79
N ALA A 33 -7.34 4.13 -9.67
CA ALA A 33 -8.56 4.41 -8.91
C ALA A 33 -9.81 3.70 -9.47
N SER A 34 -9.84 3.38 -10.76
CA SER A 34 -10.98 2.68 -11.36
C SER A 34 -11.13 1.22 -10.89
N PHE A 35 -10.03 0.63 -10.41
CA PHE A 35 -10.04 -0.72 -9.82
C PHE A 35 -10.50 -0.73 -8.36
N CYS A 36 -10.65 0.42 -7.73
CA CYS A 36 -10.93 0.54 -6.31
C CYS A 36 -12.42 0.44 -6.03
N GLN A 37 -12.91 -0.79 -5.96
CA GLN A 37 -14.31 -1.07 -5.74
C GLN A 37 -14.45 -2.00 -4.52
N GLY A 38 -15.66 -2.47 -4.24
CA GLY A 38 -15.84 -3.60 -3.31
C GLY A 38 -15.70 -3.30 -1.81
N GLY A 39 -15.21 -2.14 -1.38
CA GLY A 39 -15.25 -1.71 0.03
C GLY A 39 -14.53 -2.65 1.00
N LEU A 40 -13.41 -3.21 0.55
CA LEU A 40 -12.54 -4.04 1.36
C LEU A 40 -11.70 -3.17 2.30
N GLU A 41 -11.60 -3.58 3.55
CA GLU A 41 -10.75 -2.94 4.55
C GLU A 41 -9.64 -3.91 4.98
N VAL A 42 -8.40 -3.42 4.92
CA VAL A 42 -7.18 -4.18 5.24
C VAL A 42 -6.45 -3.47 6.37
N VAL A 43 -6.35 -4.14 7.51
CA VAL A 43 -5.80 -3.53 8.73
C VAL A 43 -4.46 -4.18 9.09
N TYR A 44 -3.41 -3.35 9.04
CA TYR A 44 -2.10 -3.61 9.61
C TYR A 44 -1.94 -2.89 10.96
N PRO A 45 -0.95 -3.25 11.80
CA PRO A 45 -0.81 -2.69 13.15
C PRO A 45 -0.76 -1.15 13.25
N GLU A 46 -0.21 -0.47 12.24
CA GLU A 46 -0.09 1.00 12.21
C GLU A 46 -0.66 1.60 10.90
N LEU A 47 -1.36 0.80 10.10
CA LEU A 47 -1.87 1.22 8.80
C LEU A 47 -3.24 0.59 8.56
N ASP A 48 -4.25 1.45 8.47
CA ASP A 48 -5.61 1.09 8.06
C ASP A 48 -5.79 1.46 6.58
N VAL A 49 -6.12 0.47 5.76
CA VAL A 49 -6.37 0.63 4.33
C VAL A 49 -7.85 0.36 4.08
N ASN A 50 -8.65 1.42 4.21
CA ASN A 50 -10.09 1.44 3.98
C ASN A 50 -10.47 2.07 2.63
N GLU A 51 -9.51 2.67 1.95
CA GLU A 51 -9.60 3.19 0.59
C GLU A 51 -8.34 2.84 -0.20
N CYS A 52 -8.43 2.94 -1.51
CA CYS A 52 -7.26 2.77 -2.35
C CYS A 52 -6.27 3.90 -2.15
N LEU A 53 -5.04 3.52 -1.82
CA LEU A 53 -3.96 4.45 -1.57
C LEU A 53 -2.63 3.88 -2.07
N ILE A 54 -1.71 4.79 -2.36
CA ILE A 54 -0.32 4.43 -2.56
C ILE A 54 0.31 4.29 -1.18
N VAL A 55 0.65 3.06 -0.78
CA VAL A 55 1.20 2.81 0.55
C VAL A 55 2.47 3.63 0.76
N PRO A 56 2.59 4.44 1.83
CA PRO A 56 3.79 5.20 2.12
C PRO A 56 5.04 4.31 2.22
N LYS A 57 6.18 4.80 1.73
CA LYS A 57 7.44 4.03 1.71
C LYS A 57 7.84 3.49 3.09
N SER A 58 7.58 4.25 4.16
CA SER A 58 7.83 3.86 5.56
C SER A 58 7.08 2.60 5.98
N PHE A 59 5.91 2.34 5.42
CA PHE A 59 5.10 1.15 5.72
C PHE A 59 5.39 -0.02 4.78
N ARG A 60 5.91 0.22 3.56
CA ARG A 60 6.22 -0.86 2.60
C ARG A 60 7.19 -1.88 3.18
N GLU A 61 8.27 -1.41 3.80
CA GLU A 61 9.25 -2.31 4.45
C GLU A 61 8.62 -3.06 5.62
N LYS A 62 7.86 -2.38 6.48
CA LYS A 62 7.18 -3.03 7.60
C LYS A 62 6.20 -4.10 7.14
N ILE A 63 5.41 -3.84 6.09
CA ILE A 63 4.54 -4.83 5.45
C ILE A 63 5.37 -6.04 5.02
N SER A 64 6.50 -5.80 4.36
CA SER A 64 7.34 -6.84 3.77
C SER A 64 8.10 -7.70 4.78
N THR A 65 8.59 -7.13 5.89
CA THR A 65 9.58 -7.78 6.76
C THR A 65 9.15 -7.97 8.21
N VAL A 66 8.21 -7.16 8.71
CA VAL A 66 7.85 -7.11 10.14
C VAL A 66 6.43 -7.60 10.38
N TRP A 67 5.46 -7.09 9.63
CA TRP A 67 4.05 -7.36 9.85
C TRP A 67 3.63 -8.69 9.25
N LYS A 68 2.74 -9.38 9.98
CA LYS A 68 2.14 -10.64 9.54
C LYS A 68 1.05 -10.39 8.49
N ALA A 69 0.27 -11.43 8.19
CA ALA A 69 -0.97 -11.25 7.44
C ALA A 69 -1.86 -10.19 8.15
N PRO A 70 -2.43 -9.24 7.40
CA PRO A 70 -3.34 -8.25 7.96
C PRO A 70 -4.66 -8.89 8.37
N ASP A 71 -5.41 -8.19 9.22
CA ASP A 71 -6.83 -8.47 9.39
C ASP A 71 -7.59 -7.92 8.18
N ILE A 72 -8.59 -8.68 7.72
CA ILE A 72 -9.33 -8.33 6.50
C ILE A 72 -10.83 -8.28 6.81
N PHE A 73 -11.40 -7.11 6.59
CA PHE A 73 -12.80 -6.83 6.80
C PHE A 73 -13.52 -6.64 5.47
N PHE A 74 -14.63 -7.35 5.30
CA PHE A 74 -15.55 -7.11 4.20
C PHE A 74 -16.99 -7.11 4.75
N SER A 75 -17.50 -5.91 5.04
CA SER A 75 -18.78 -5.72 5.74
C SER A 75 -19.98 -6.22 4.93
N ALA A 76 -19.90 -6.13 3.60
CA ALA A 76 -20.90 -6.58 2.64
C ALA A 76 -20.85 -8.10 2.34
N ALA A 77 -19.91 -8.85 2.94
CA ALA A 77 -19.82 -10.28 2.71
C ALA A 77 -21.11 -11.03 3.11
N HIS A 78 -21.60 -11.89 2.22
CA HIS A 78 -22.67 -12.81 2.53
C HIS A 78 -22.15 -13.91 3.46
N LYS A 79 -22.69 -13.95 4.69
CA LYS A 79 -22.22 -14.84 5.76
C LYS A 79 -22.14 -16.33 5.40
N LYS A 80 -23.01 -16.79 4.49
CA LYS A 80 -23.13 -18.20 4.07
C LYS A 80 -22.38 -18.53 2.78
N ARG A 81 -21.63 -17.57 2.20
CA ARG A 81 -20.81 -17.78 1.01
C ARG A 81 -19.35 -18.00 1.41
N LEU A 82 -18.64 -18.70 0.52
CA LEU A 82 -17.20 -18.84 0.56
C LEU A 82 -16.57 -17.83 -0.42
N TYR A 83 -15.41 -17.35 -0.04
CA TYR A 83 -14.64 -16.34 -0.75
C TYR A 83 -13.22 -16.84 -0.96
N VAL A 84 -12.59 -16.33 -2.01
CA VAL A 84 -11.15 -16.44 -2.27
C VAL A 84 -10.57 -15.05 -2.12
N LEU A 85 -9.52 -14.92 -1.32
CA LEU A 85 -8.70 -13.72 -1.23
C LEU A 85 -7.42 -13.93 -2.04
N VAL A 86 -7.06 -12.95 -2.85
CA VAL A 86 -5.78 -12.90 -3.57
C VAL A 86 -5.11 -11.54 -3.33
N MET A 87 -3.82 -11.55 -3.01
CA MET A 87 -2.99 -10.34 -3.00
C MET A 87 -2.02 -10.44 -4.16
N VAL A 88 -2.08 -9.50 -5.11
CA VAL A 88 -1.30 -9.50 -6.33
C VAL A 88 -0.59 -8.16 -6.51
N ASP A 89 0.66 -8.18 -6.93
CA ASP A 89 1.37 -6.99 -7.40
C ASP A 89 1.38 -6.95 -8.93
N PRO A 90 0.63 -6.03 -9.58
CA PRO A 90 0.61 -5.91 -11.03
C PRO A 90 1.94 -5.39 -11.59
N ASP A 91 2.77 -4.78 -10.75
CA ASP A 91 3.93 -4.00 -11.16
C ASP A 91 5.26 -4.69 -10.86
N ALA A 92 5.27 -5.93 -10.37
CA ALA A 92 6.51 -6.63 -10.04
C ALA A 92 7.42 -6.73 -11.29
N LYS A 93 8.74 -6.50 -11.23
CA LYS A 93 9.58 -6.13 -10.09
C LYS A 93 9.50 -4.64 -9.72
N SER A 94 9.09 -3.78 -10.65
CA SER A 94 8.86 -2.36 -10.42
C SER A 94 7.91 -1.79 -11.46
N ARG A 95 7.09 -0.79 -11.11
CA ARG A 95 6.14 -0.14 -12.02
C ARG A 95 6.76 0.38 -13.34
N ALA A 96 8.02 0.81 -13.30
CA ALA A 96 8.73 1.27 -14.51
C ALA A 96 9.15 0.12 -15.45
N ASN A 97 9.31 -1.10 -14.92
CA ASN A 97 9.69 -2.29 -15.66
C ASN A 97 9.08 -3.55 -15.00
N PRO A 98 7.80 -3.86 -15.29
CA PRO A 98 7.06 -4.91 -14.60
C PRO A 98 7.35 -6.29 -15.20
N ALA A 99 8.61 -6.72 -15.12
CA ALA A 99 9.10 -7.99 -15.71
C ALA A 99 8.45 -9.26 -15.12
N PHE A 100 7.84 -9.15 -13.94
CA PHE A 100 7.15 -10.22 -13.20
C PHE A 100 5.72 -9.81 -12.85
N ALA A 101 5.09 -8.99 -13.69
CA ALA A 101 3.75 -8.45 -13.50
C ALA A 101 2.75 -9.52 -13.03
N HIS A 102 1.80 -9.10 -12.20
CA HIS A 102 0.77 -9.95 -11.61
C HIS A 102 1.35 -11.01 -10.64
N TRP A 103 2.34 -10.61 -9.86
CA TRP A 103 2.96 -11.49 -8.87
C TRP A 103 2.00 -11.77 -7.72
N GLN A 104 1.60 -13.04 -7.57
CA GLN A 104 0.71 -13.47 -6.49
C GLN A 104 1.48 -13.58 -5.17
N HIS A 105 1.25 -12.64 -4.27
CA HIS A 105 1.86 -12.59 -2.94
C HIS A 105 1.15 -13.46 -1.91
N TRP A 106 -0.18 -13.57 -2.00
CA TRP A 106 -0.99 -14.30 -1.01
C TRP A 106 -2.25 -14.86 -1.67
N LEU A 107 -2.60 -16.10 -1.36
CA LEU A 107 -3.83 -16.73 -1.82
C LEU A 107 -4.45 -17.53 -0.68
N VAL A 108 -5.70 -17.21 -0.36
CA VAL A 108 -6.49 -17.91 0.65
C VAL A 108 -7.82 -18.32 0.03
N ALA A 109 -8.08 -19.62 0.00
CA ALA A 109 -9.35 -20.18 -0.46
C ALA A 109 -10.29 -20.46 0.73
N ASP A 110 -11.55 -20.78 0.43
CA ASP A 110 -12.56 -21.22 1.40
C ASP A 110 -12.78 -20.24 2.57
N VAL A 111 -12.58 -18.94 2.33
CA VAL A 111 -12.75 -17.91 3.34
C VAL A 111 -14.24 -17.75 3.62
N GLN A 112 -14.66 -18.03 4.85
CA GLN A 112 -16.07 -17.89 5.22
C GLN A 112 -16.48 -16.42 5.25
N GLY A 113 -17.57 -16.04 4.57
CA GLY A 113 -18.07 -14.67 4.58
C GLY A 113 -18.41 -14.16 6.00
N ALA A 114 -18.85 -15.05 6.89
CA ALA A 114 -19.09 -14.72 8.30
C ALA A 114 -17.81 -14.32 9.05
N SER A 115 -16.65 -14.81 8.61
CA SER A 115 -15.33 -14.53 9.19
C SER A 115 -14.79 -13.18 8.70
N LEU A 116 -15.01 -12.85 7.41
CA LEU A 116 -14.69 -11.54 6.83
C LEU A 116 -15.45 -10.38 7.50
N ARG A 117 -16.70 -10.58 7.91
CA ARG A 117 -17.43 -9.52 8.65
C ARG A 117 -16.88 -9.26 10.07
N LYS A 118 -15.95 -10.09 10.54
CA LYS A 118 -15.34 -10.00 11.87
C LYS A 118 -13.84 -9.65 11.80
N GLY A 119 -13.28 -9.43 10.61
CA GLY A 119 -11.85 -9.17 10.41
C GLY A 119 -10.96 -10.41 10.46
N GLN A 120 -11.52 -11.56 10.82
CA GLN A 120 -10.75 -12.77 11.06
C GLN A 120 -10.84 -13.66 9.83
N ILE A 121 -9.80 -13.68 8.99
CA ILE A 121 -9.75 -14.63 7.89
C ILE A 121 -9.66 -16.06 8.44
N LYS A 122 -10.66 -16.87 8.09
CA LYS A 122 -10.70 -18.31 8.33
C LYS A 122 -10.93 -19.01 7.00
N GLY A 123 -9.84 -19.51 6.43
CA GLY A 123 -9.80 -20.22 5.15
C GLY A 123 -8.51 -21.02 5.00
N THR A 124 -8.34 -21.65 3.84
CA THR A 124 -7.18 -22.47 3.50
C THR A 124 -6.13 -21.61 2.79
N THR A 125 -4.98 -21.37 3.42
CA THR A 125 -3.87 -20.66 2.76
C THR A 125 -3.19 -21.58 1.75
N LEU A 126 -3.26 -21.23 0.47
CA LEU A 126 -2.67 -22.02 -0.63
C LEU A 126 -1.28 -21.52 -1.02
N THR A 127 -1.02 -20.22 -0.83
CA THR A 127 0.31 -19.63 -1.03
C THR A 127 0.61 -18.73 0.15
N GLY A 128 1.75 -18.97 0.81
CA GLY A 128 2.20 -18.13 1.92
C GLY A 128 2.53 -16.72 1.45
N LYS A 129 2.44 -15.75 2.37
CA LYS A 129 2.75 -14.35 2.13
C LYS A 129 4.25 -14.19 1.83
N CYS A 130 4.61 -14.13 0.55
CA CYS A 130 5.99 -13.91 0.10
C CYS A 130 6.15 -12.45 -0.33
N LEU A 131 6.55 -11.58 0.57
CA LEU A 131 6.70 -10.15 0.28
C LEU A 131 8.17 -9.86 0.00
N SER A 132 8.50 -9.46 -1.21
CA SER A 132 9.82 -8.90 -1.49
C SER A 132 9.90 -7.43 -1.03
N SER A 133 11.12 -6.99 -0.73
CA SER A 133 11.44 -5.65 -0.19
C SER A 133 11.31 -4.50 -1.21
N TYR A 134 10.84 -4.75 -2.45
CA TYR A 134 10.82 -3.69 -3.46
C TYR A 134 9.56 -2.81 -3.37
N THR A 135 9.59 -1.72 -4.14
CA THR A 135 8.55 -0.72 -4.31
C THR A 135 7.32 -1.35 -5.02
N HIS A 136 6.48 -2.07 -4.28
CA HIS A 136 5.36 -2.83 -4.85
C HIS A 136 4.01 -2.13 -4.59
N PHE A 137 3.14 -2.16 -5.60
CA PHE A 137 1.73 -1.81 -5.46
C PHE A 137 0.98 -3.09 -5.13
N TYR A 138 0.31 -3.17 -3.99
CA TYR A 138 -0.42 -4.38 -3.63
C TYR A 138 -1.91 -4.17 -3.91
N CYS A 139 -2.44 -4.93 -4.85
CA CYS A 139 -3.88 -5.02 -5.08
C CYS A 139 -4.41 -6.26 -4.37
N PHE A 140 -5.42 -6.06 -3.51
CA PHE A 140 -6.16 -7.14 -2.88
C PHE A 140 -7.43 -7.38 -3.69
N PHE A 141 -7.67 -8.62 -4.06
CA PHE A 141 -8.82 -9.05 -4.85
C PHE A 141 -9.63 -10.08 -4.09
N PHE A 142 -10.96 -9.98 -4.18
CA PHE A 142 -11.88 -10.97 -3.64
C PHE A 142 -12.77 -11.59 -4.72
N PHE A 143 -12.85 -12.91 -4.70
CA PHE A 143 -13.77 -13.66 -5.55
C PHE A 143 -14.77 -14.42 -4.67
N SER A 144 -16.07 -14.21 -4.87
CA SER A 144 -17.10 -15.12 -4.38
C SER A 144 -17.46 -16.08 -5.51
N ALA A 145 -17.82 -17.33 -5.22
CA ALA A 145 -18.25 -18.29 -6.25
C ALA A 145 -19.30 -17.67 -7.19
N GLY A 146 -18.89 -17.33 -8.43
CA GLY A 146 -19.71 -16.72 -9.49
C GLY A 146 -19.59 -15.20 -9.67
N ASP A 147 -18.99 -14.47 -8.73
CA ASP A 147 -18.96 -12.99 -8.72
C ASP A 147 -17.53 -12.47 -8.44
N CYS A 148 -16.99 -11.63 -9.33
CA CYS A 148 -15.72 -10.92 -9.12
C CYS A 148 -16.01 -9.58 -8.44
N PHE A 149 -15.34 -9.32 -7.30
CA PHE A 149 -15.38 -8.02 -6.65
C PHE A 149 -13.98 -7.40 -6.77
N PHE A 150 -13.90 -6.38 -7.63
CA PHE A 150 -12.78 -5.44 -7.65
C PHE A 150 -12.92 -4.48 -6.46
#